data_AF-A0A653R110-F1
#
_entry.id   AF-A0A653R110-F1
#
_cell.length_a   1.000
_cell.length_b   1.000
_cell.length_c   1.000
_cell.angle_alpha   90.00
_cell.angle_beta   90.00
_cell.angle_gamma   90.00
#
_symmetry.space_group_name_H-M   'P 1'
#
loop_
_entity.id
_entity.type
_entity.pdbx_description
1 polymer ?
#
loop_
_entity_poly.entity_id
_entity_poly.type
_entity_poly.pdbx_seq_one_letter_code
_entity_poly.pdbx_strand_id
1 'polypeptide(L)'
;MNTGAGQLNDGVGLRKAGFAALAEKLNATDLQNPGVVLGTSMLADGNARIAAGTRELPTKVAAVSPSSWLDNPAIALLLMALLLGVAVVAYLAIRRRAIALRAG
;
A
#
# COMPACT_ATOMS: atom_id res chain seq x y z
N MET A 1 25.48 47.76 -40.01
CA MET A 1 25.56 47.65 -38.52
C MET A 1 24.22 47.38 -37.83
N ASN A 2 23.06 47.44 -38.52
CA ASN A 2 21.74 47.29 -37.90
C ASN A 2 21.29 45.82 -37.66
N THR A 3 21.85 44.85 -38.40
CA THR A 3 21.42 43.44 -38.36
C THR A 3 21.71 42.76 -37.02
N GLY A 4 22.89 43.01 -36.42
CA GLY A 4 23.27 42.39 -35.15
C GLY A 4 22.44 42.88 -33.96
N ALA A 5 22.08 44.16 -33.94
CA ALA A 5 21.21 44.72 -32.91
C ALA A 5 19.77 44.15 -32.99
N GLY A 6 19.24 43.98 -34.20
CA GLY A 6 17.95 43.32 -34.43
C GLY A 6 17.97 41.86 -33.96
N GLN A 7 18.97 41.08 -34.36
CA GLN A 7 19.12 39.69 -33.93
C GLN A 7 19.23 39.54 -32.40
N LEU A 8 19.95 40.44 -31.73
CA LEU A 8 20.03 40.45 -30.28
C LEU A 8 18.67 40.77 -29.63
N ASN A 9 17.96 41.76 -30.14
CA ASN A 9 16.63 42.12 -29.65
C ASN A 9 15.64 40.96 -29.77
N ASP A 10 15.66 40.27 -30.92
CA ASP A 10 14.82 39.10 -31.16
C ASP A 10 15.19 37.96 -30.20
N GLY A 11 16.48 37.71 -30.01
CA GLY A 11 16.99 36.71 -29.05
C GLY A 11 16.59 37.03 -27.61
N VAL A 12 16.60 38.30 -27.21
CA VAL A 12 16.11 38.75 -25.89
C VAL A 12 14.59 38.52 -25.78
N GLY A 13 13.84 38.77 -26.85
CA GLY A 13 12.41 38.47 -26.94
C GLY A 13 12.11 36.99 -26.70
N LEU A 14 12.82 36.10 -27.41
CA LEU A 14 12.66 34.65 -27.31
C LEU A 14 12.98 34.14 -25.89
N ARG A 15 14.05 34.63 -25.26
CA ARG A 15 14.38 34.24 -23.88
C ARG A 15 13.31 34.66 -22.88
N LYS A 16 12.78 35.89 -23.00
CA LYS A 16 11.67 36.36 -22.15
C LYS A 16 10.44 35.47 -22.30
N ALA A 17 10.07 35.13 -23.55
CA ALA A 17 8.98 34.21 -23.82
C ALA A 17 9.23 32.82 -23.22
N GLY A 18 10.46 32.30 -23.34
CA GLY A 18 10.85 31.02 -22.75
C GLY A 18 10.73 31.00 -21.21
N PHE A 19 11.17 32.06 -20.53
CA PHE A 19 11.02 32.16 -19.08
C PHE A 19 9.55 32.28 -18.65
N ALA A 20 8.72 32.98 -19.42
CA ALA A 20 7.28 33.05 -19.16
C ALA A 20 6.63 31.66 -19.28
N ALA A 21 6.94 30.91 -20.35
CA ALA A 21 6.42 29.55 -20.54
C ALA A 21 6.92 28.58 -19.45
N LEU A 22 8.17 28.72 -19.00
CA LEU A 22 8.70 27.93 -17.89
C LEU A 22 7.96 28.24 -16.58
N ALA A 23 7.75 29.52 -16.27
CA ALA A 23 7.04 29.93 -15.07
C ALA A 23 5.59 29.40 -15.06
N GLU A 24 4.91 29.45 -16.21
CA GLU A 24 3.58 28.87 -16.38
C GLU A 24 3.59 27.36 -16.10
N LYS A 25 4.51 26.61 -16.72
CA LYS A 25 4.62 25.16 -16.50
C LYS A 25 4.99 24.79 -15.07
N LEU A 26 5.87 25.55 -14.41
CA LEU A 26 6.26 25.29 -13.03
C LEU A 26 5.09 25.50 -12.05
N ASN A 27 4.24 26.49 -12.33
CA ASN A 27 3.10 26.87 -11.50
C ASN A 27 1.77 26.28 -11.98
N ALA A 28 1.77 25.39 -12.97
CA ALA A 28 0.56 24.76 -13.46
C ALA A 28 -0.17 24.00 -12.33
N THR A 29 -1.47 24.23 -12.19
CA THR A 29 -2.30 23.67 -11.12
C THR A 29 -3.23 22.55 -11.59
N ASP A 30 -3.09 22.10 -12.84
CA ASP A 30 -3.85 20.96 -13.37
C ASP A 30 -3.41 19.67 -12.67
N LEU A 31 -4.35 18.89 -12.16
CA LEU A 31 -4.06 17.62 -11.49
C LEU A 31 -3.61 16.51 -12.46
N GLN A 32 -4.00 16.57 -13.73
CA GLN A 32 -3.60 15.58 -14.74
C GLN A 32 -2.19 15.87 -15.30
N ASN A 33 -1.77 17.13 -15.26
CA ASN A 33 -0.44 17.56 -15.68
C ASN A 33 0.11 18.63 -14.72
N PRO A 34 0.43 18.26 -13.46
CA PRO A 34 0.78 19.22 -12.43
C PRO A 34 2.14 19.86 -12.72
N GLY A 35 2.22 21.17 -12.46
CA GLY A 35 3.49 21.87 -12.40
C GLY A 35 4.34 21.35 -11.24
N VAL A 36 5.64 21.65 -11.25
CA VAL A 36 6.59 21.16 -10.25
C VAL A 36 6.17 21.54 -8.83
N VAL A 37 5.61 22.73 -8.62
CA VAL A 37 5.15 23.17 -7.30
C VAL A 37 4.02 22.29 -6.78
N LEU A 38 2.98 22.06 -7.60
CA LEU A 38 1.87 21.19 -7.22
C LEU A 38 2.32 19.73 -7.08
N GLY A 39 3.10 19.22 -8.04
CA GLY A 39 3.57 17.84 -8.05
C GLY A 39 4.42 17.50 -6.82
N THR A 40 5.33 18.40 -6.42
CA THR A 40 6.14 18.20 -5.19
C THR A 40 5.28 18.19 -3.93
N SER A 41 4.23 19.02 -3.85
CA SER A 41 3.26 18.98 -2.75
C SER A 41 2.48 17.66 -2.73
N MET A 42 2.02 17.17 -3.89
CA MET A 42 1.31 15.90 -3.99
C MET A 42 2.20 14.72 -3.58
N LEU A 43 3.49 14.74 -3.96
CA LEU A 43 4.45 13.72 -3.54
C LEU A 43 4.71 13.76 -2.02
N ALA A 44 4.81 14.95 -1.43
CA ALA A 44 4.97 15.10 0.01
C ALA A 44 3.76 14.55 0.78
N ASP A 45 2.53 14.88 0.33
CA ASP A 45 1.30 14.32 0.90
C ASP A 45 1.23 12.80 0.74
N GLY A 46 1.52 12.29 -0.47
CA GLY A 46 1.58 10.86 -0.75
C GLY A 46 2.57 10.13 0.17
N ASN A 47 3.77 10.68 0.36
CA ASN A 47 4.76 10.14 1.27
C ASN A 47 4.29 10.15 2.73
N ALA A 48 3.63 11.22 3.17
CA ALA A 48 3.06 11.30 4.51
C ALA A 48 2.00 10.20 4.74
N ARG A 49 1.13 9.97 3.75
CA ARG A 49 0.12 8.90 3.78
C ARG A 49 0.74 7.50 3.79
N ILE A 50 1.78 7.25 2.99
CA ILE A 50 2.53 5.98 3.01
C ILE A 50 3.18 5.75 4.38
N ALA A 51 3.79 6.79 4.96
CA ALA A 51 4.40 6.71 6.28
C ALA A 51 3.35 6.45 7.37
N ALA A 52 2.18 7.08 7.30
CA ALA A 52 1.07 6.82 8.22
C ALA A 52 0.57 5.36 8.08
N GLY A 53 0.29 4.90 6.86
CA GLY A 53 -0.13 3.53 6.59
C GLY A 53 0.89 2.50 7.08
N THR A 54 2.18 2.75 6.87
CA THR A 54 3.26 1.87 7.35
C THR A 54 3.31 1.76 8.87
N ARG A 55 2.96 2.83 9.60
CA ARG A 55 2.85 2.79 11.07
C ARG A 55 1.62 2.00 11.55
N GLU A 56 0.53 2.01 10.78
CA GLU A 56 -0.69 1.26 11.12
C GLU A 56 -0.63 -0.23 10.74
N LEU A 57 0.18 -0.58 9.73
CA LEU A 57 0.29 -1.96 9.22
C LEU A 57 0.56 -3.00 10.32
N PRO A 58 1.54 -2.82 11.24
CA PRO A 58 1.80 -3.79 12.30
C PRO A 58 0.58 -4.07 13.20
N THR A 59 -0.19 -3.04 13.54
CA THR A 59 -1.40 -3.17 14.36
C THR A 59 -2.48 -3.96 13.62
N LYS A 60 -2.69 -3.68 12.33
CA LYS A 60 -3.66 -4.41 11.51
C LYS A 60 -3.24 -5.86 11.27
N VAL A 61 -1.94 -6.11 11.05
CA VAL A 61 -1.39 -7.48 10.90
C VAL A 61 -1.51 -8.26 12.20
N ALA A 62 -1.22 -7.64 13.35
CA ALA A 62 -1.41 -8.26 14.65
C ALA A 62 -2.88 -8.65 14.88
N ALA A 63 -3.83 -7.80 14.49
CA ALA A 63 -5.27 -8.08 14.64
C ALA A 63 -5.77 -9.29 13.81
N VAL A 64 -5.09 -9.67 12.72
CA VAL A 64 -5.45 -10.84 11.90
C VAL A 64 -4.52 -12.04 12.09
N SER A 65 -3.54 -11.93 12.99
CA SER A 65 -2.59 -13.01 13.25
C SER A 65 -3.26 -14.16 14.01
N PRO A 66 -3.06 -15.43 13.63
CA PRO A 66 -3.64 -16.57 14.36
C PRO A 66 -3.29 -16.60 15.85
N SER A 67 -2.18 -15.98 16.24
CA SER A 67 -1.76 -15.85 17.63
C SER A 67 -2.60 -14.83 18.43
N SER A 68 -3.07 -13.73 17.84
CA SER A 68 -3.91 -12.75 18.56
C SER A 68 -5.33 -13.29 18.83
N TRP A 69 -5.75 -14.31 18.10
CA TRP A 69 -6.99 -15.03 18.38
C TRP A 69 -6.94 -15.76 19.73
N LEU A 70 -5.73 -16.07 20.21
CA LEU A 70 -5.52 -16.71 21.52
C LEU A 70 -5.63 -15.71 22.68
N ASP A 71 -5.54 -14.40 22.42
CA ASP A 71 -5.75 -13.36 23.43
C ASP A 71 -7.24 -13.25 23.85
N ASN A 72 -8.16 -13.80 23.05
CA ASN A 72 -9.58 -13.89 23.37
C ASN A 72 -9.95 -15.30 23.89
N PRO A 73 -10.39 -15.43 25.16
CA PRO A 73 -10.69 -16.74 25.75
C PRO A 73 -11.82 -17.48 25.03
N ALA A 74 -12.79 -16.76 24.44
CA ALA A 74 -13.89 -17.40 23.71
C ALA A 74 -13.40 -18.08 22.42
N ILE A 75 -12.54 -17.39 21.66
CA ILE A 75 -11.97 -17.95 20.42
C ILE A 75 -11.01 -19.09 20.75
N ALA A 76 -10.18 -18.93 21.79
CA ALA A 76 -9.29 -19.99 22.26
C ALA A 76 -10.06 -21.27 22.64
N LEU A 77 -11.17 -21.15 23.37
CA LEU A 77 -12.02 -22.29 23.73
C LEU A 77 -12.68 -22.95 22.52
N LEU A 78 -13.15 -22.16 21.54
CA LEU A 78 -13.71 -22.70 20.29
C LEU A 78 -12.67 -23.49 19.49
N LEU A 79 -11.44 -22.99 19.38
CA LEU A 79 -10.34 -23.70 18.71
C LEU A 79 -9.97 -24.99 19.45
N MET A 80 -9.89 -24.96 20.78
CA MET A 80 -9.67 -26.15 21.61
C MET A 80 -10.78 -27.20 21.38
N ALA A 81 -12.05 -26.78 21.41
CA ALA A 81 -13.18 -27.66 21.17
C ALA A 81 -13.13 -28.28 19.76
N LEU A 82 -12.77 -27.48 18.75
CA LEU A 82 -12.59 -27.95 17.37
C LEU A 82 -11.48 -29.00 17.28
N LEU A 83 -10.31 -28.74 17.86
CA LEU A 83 -9.16 -29.66 17.85
C LEU A 83 -9.48 -30.98 18.56
N LEU A 84 -10.10 -30.91 19.74
CA LEU A 84 -10.52 -32.10 20.49
C LEU A 84 -11.57 -32.92 19.71
N GLY A 85 -12.54 -32.25 19.08
CA GLY A 85 -13.54 -32.90 18.25
C GLY A 85 -12.92 -33.67 17.08
N VAL A 86 -11.98 -33.04 16.36
CA VAL A 86 -11.25 -33.68 15.24
C VAL A 86 -10.45 -34.89 15.74
N ALA A 87 -9.75 -34.77 16.86
CA ALA A 87 -8.97 -35.86 17.43
C ALA A 87 -9.84 -37.07 17.80
N VAL A 88 -11.00 -36.84 18.42
CA VAL A 88 -11.94 -37.90 18.79
C VAL A 88 -12.48 -38.61 17.56
N VAL A 89 -12.89 -37.86 16.53
CA VAL A 89 -13.39 -38.44 15.27
C VAL A 89 -12.31 -39.28 14.59
N ALA A 90 -11.07 -38.79 14.52
CA ALA A 90 -9.95 -39.53 13.95
C ALA A 90 -9.67 -40.83 14.73
N TYR A 91 -9.64 -40.76 16.07
CA TYR A 91 -9.45 -41.94 16.91
C TYR A 91 -10.53 -43.00 16.68
N LEU A 92 -11.80 -42.60 16.65
CA LEU A 92 -12.92 -43.52 16.42
C LEU A 92 -12.87 -44.15 15.02
N ALA A 93 -12.49 -43.40 14.00
CA ALA A 93 -12.33 -43.92 12.64
C ALA A 93 -11.21 -44.97 12.55
N ILE A 94 -10.05 -44.69 13.17
CA ILE A 94 -8.93 -45.64 13.24
C ILE A 94 -9.33 -46.90 13.99
N ARG A 95 -9.99 -46.75 15.15
CA ARG A 95 -10.44 -47.88 15.96
C ARG A 95 -11.43 -48.77 15.20
N ARG A 96 -12.38 -48.16 14.48
CA ARG A 96 -13.34 -48.90 13.63
C ARG A 96 -12.62 -49.70 12.53
N ARG A 97 -11.64 -49.10 11.86
CA ARG A 97 -10.84 -49.77 10.83
C ARG A 97 -10.00 -50.92 11.40
N ALA A 98 -9.38 -50.74 12.56
CA ALA A 98 -8.55 -51.77 13.20
C ALA A 98 -9.37 -53.01 13.62
N ILE A 99 -10.61 -52.81 14.05
CA ILE A 99 -11.53 -53.92 14.38
C ILE A 99 -11.96 -54.66 13.11
N ALA A 100 -12.31 -53.94 12.05
CA ALA A 100 -12.71 -54.54 10.78
C ALA A 100 -11.60 -55.42 10.15
N LEU A 101 -10.33 -55.01 10.25
CA LEU A 101 -9.18 -55.78 9.77
C LEU A 101 -8.85 -57.02 10.60
N ARG A 102 -9.31 -57.10 11.86
CA ARG A 102 -9.11 -58.29 12.72
C ARG A 102 -10.24 -59.32 12.60
N ALA A 103 -11.34 -58.95 11.95
CA ALA A 103 -12.55 -59.78 11.83
C ALA A 103 -12.70 -60.46 10.46
N GLY A 104 -11.75 -60.24 9.54
CA GLY A 104 -11.63 -60.95 8.26
C GLY A 104 -10.32 -61.72 8.22
#